data_AF-F9XKQ3-F1
#
_entry.id   AF-F9XKQ3-F1
#
_cell.length_a   1.000
_cell.length_b   1.000
_cell.length_c   1.000
_cell.angle_alpha   90.00
_cell.angle_beta   90.00
_cell.angle_gamma   90.00
#
_symmetry.space_group_name_H-M   'P 1'
#
loop_
_entity.id
_entity.type
_entity.pdbx_description
1 polymer ?
#
loop_
_entity_poly.entity_id
_entity_poly.type
_entity_poly.pdbx_seq_one_letter_code
_entity_poly.pdbx_strand_id
1 'polypeptide(L)'
;MTKPENKSIFGASAQQGQQQQQQQQNQPQSGSIFNPTTVTVGSMNHTLTHAQYQRLQFSGASTVPNEKRIADQVVTLQAKWNPDNPPDQPVTTILKTYLYNAVPKEYAPFFYPDTSRGEDEQSWEEALSQKPEPPKVDGQEASNLAYVPVLVKGFKALAGRVETQANIIREMRGRLHEMNNSLTAVMDAHQQRITVRIATAKRQHQALSQRCLRLAVKVQVLRNRGYALDASEESLRKTLMGLEKQVFDPAFVGREDEIWARMVALRERTRWLEEEGKRVAARADDAQRASGAAGVPEDVLVRTRKILKDYDEQLQHLNKELEDVKREFATWEASQRR
;
A
#
# COMPACT_ATOMS: atom_id res chain seq x y z
N MET A 1 -6.40 38.08 -46.83
CA MET A 1 -5.27 38.97 -46.51
C MET A 1 -4.71 38.57 -45.15
N THR A 2 -3.42 38.36 -44.86
CA THR A 2 -2.16 38.18 -45.60
C THR A 2 -1.08 38.20 -44.50
N LYS A 3 -0.27 37.12 -44.38
CA LYS A 3 1.19 37.00 -44.03
C LYS A 3 1.83 37.88 -42.92
N PRO A 4 3.02 37.54 -42.34
CA PRO A 4 4.20 36.81 -42.90
C PRO A 4 4.73 35.65 -42.01
N GLU A 5 5.47 34.62 -42.48
CA GLU A 5 6.87 34.51 -43.01
C GLU A 5 7.95 35.13 -42.08
N ASN A 6 9.11 34.53 -41.74
CA ASN A 6 9.90 33.49 -42.41
C ASN A 6 11.01 32.89 -41.48
N LYS A 7 11.36 31.61 -41.75
CA LYS A 7 12.69 30.96 -41.84
C LYS A 7 13.69 30.81 -40.67
N SER A 8 13.99 29.54 -40.37
CA SER A 8 15.31 28.85 -40.48
C SER A 8 15.48 27.81 -39.34
N ILE A 9 16.15 26.66 -39.45
CA ILE A 9 16.72 25.85 -40.54
C ILE A 9 17.24 24.56 -39.85
N PHE A 10 17.41 23.47 -40.62
CA PHE A 10 18.10 22.22 -40.28
C PHE A 10 17.28 21.03 -39.72
N GLY A 11 16.84 20.19 -40.67
CA GLY A 11 16.45 18.79 -40.51
C GLY A 11 17.17 17.94 -41.56
N ALA A 12 17.38 16.67 -41.21
CA ALA A 12 18.21 15.66 -41.86
C ALA A 12 17.91 15.35 -43.34
N SER A 13 18.91 14.90 -44.10
CA SER A 13 18.99 13.52 -44.65
C SER A 13 20.11 13.35 -45.71
N ALA A 14 20.80 12.20 -45.57
CA ALA A 14 21.25 11.27 -46.61
C ALA A 14 22.19 11.67 -47.78
N GLN A 15 23.30 10.90 -47.83
CA GLN A 15 23.85 10.20 -49.02
C GLN A 15 24.93 10.88 -49.87
N GLN A 16 25.83 10.02 -50.37
CA GLN A 16 27.03 10.22 -51.21
C GLN A 16 28.28 10.66 -50.42
N GLY A 17 29.42 9.98 -50.43
CA GLY A 17 29.98 9.05 -51.42
C GLY A 17 31.09 9.76 -52.20
N GLN A 18 32.32 9.82 -51.67
CA GLN A 18 33.51 10.00 -52.49
C GLN A 18 34.79 9.58 -51.76
N GLN A 19 35.48 8.62 -52.39
CA GLN A 19 36.85 8.20 -52.13
C GLN A 19 37.82 9.31 -52.55
N GLN A 20 38.94 9.44 -51.84
CA GLN A 20 40.19 9.83 -52.47
C GLN A 20 41.30 8.85 -52.09
N GLN A 21 42.08 8.57 -53.12
CA GLN A 21 42.88 7.40 -53.40
C GLN A 21 44.34 7.76 -53.15
N GLN A 22 45.11 6.88 -52.50
CA GLN A 22 46.56 6.87 -52.68
C GLN A 22 46.97 5.48 -53.18
N GLN A 23 47.52 5.49 -54.39
CA GLN A 23 47.98 4.35 -55.17
C GLN A 23 49.15 3.67 -54.47
N GLN A 24 49.11 2.33 -54.40
CA GLN A 24 50.33 1.58 -54.71
C GLN A 24 50.00 0.29 -55.48
N GLN A 25 50.84 0.10 -56.48
CA GLN A 25 50.76 -0.73 -57.66
C GLN A 25 50.95 -2.21 -57.31
N ASN A 26 50.06 -3.09 -57.76
CA ASN A 26 50.22 -4.54 -57.62
C ASN A 26 50.40 -5.17 -59.01
N GLN A 27 51.60 -5.72 -59.23
CA GLN A 27 52.00 -6.48 -60.40
C GLN A 27 51.94 -7.98 -60.00
N PRO A 28 51.35 -8.88 -60.79
CA PRO A 28 51.31 -10.29 -60.42
C PRO A 28 52.65 -10.93 -60.80
N GLN A 29 53.49 -11.23 -59.81
CA GLN A 29 54.72 -11.98 -60.03
C GLN A 29 54.66 -13.36 -59.34
N SER A 30 54.94 -14.34 -60.19
CA SER A 30 55.18 -15.76 -59.99
C SER A 30 55.73 -16.18 -58.63
N GLY A 31 55.28 -17.36 -58.19
CA GLY A 31 55.71 -18.02 -56.96
C GLY A 31 57.22 -18.11 -56.77
N SER A 32 57.63 -17.90 -55.52
CA SER A 32 58.93 -18.29 -55.00
C SER A 32 58.70 -19.04 -53.69
N ILE A 33 59.09 -20.31 -53.70
CA ILE A 33 58.87 -21.31 -52.64
C ILE A 33 59.88 -21.15 -51.47
N PHE A 34 60.73 -20.12 -51.48
CA PHE A 34 61.91 -20.04 -50.60
C PHE A 34 62.01 -18.82 -49.67
N ASN A 35 60.94 -18.05 -49.45
CA ASN A 35 60.96 -16.95 -48.48
C ASN A 35 59.74 -16.98 -47.54
N PRO A 36 59.89 -17.13 -46.22
CA PRO A 36 58.76 -17.14 -45.32
C PRO A 36 58.16 -15.73 -45.20
N THR A 37 56.85 -15.62 -45.46
CA THR A 37 56.05 -14.42 -45.17
C THR A 37 56.03 -14.16 -43.66
N THR A 38 56.52 -12.98 -43.26
CA THR A 38 56.48 -12.50 -41.89
C THR A 38 55.31 -11.53 -41.69
N VAL A 39 54.70 -11.59 -40.51
CA VAL A 39 53.59 -10.73 -40.08
C VAL A 39 54.07 -9.99 -38.84
N THR A 40 53.97 -8.67 -38.85
CA THR A 40 54.33 -7.83 -37.69
C THR A 40 53.21 -7.91 -36.66
N VAL A 41 53.53 -8.28 -35.42
CA VAL A 41 52.54 -8.47 -34.35
C VAL A 41 52.88 -7.57 -33.16
N GLY A 42 51.92 -6.74 -32.76
CA GLY A 42 52.04 -5.83 -31.61
C GLY A 42 52.71 -4.48 -31.91
N SER A 43 52.55 -3.52 -30.98
CA SER A 43 53.02 -2.13 -31.10
C SER A 43 54.56 -1.97 -31.02
N MET A 44 55.31 -3.05 -30.84
CA MET A 44 56.77 -3.05 -30.65
C MET A 44 57.57 -3.53 -31.88
N ASN A 45 56.95 -3.58 -33.06
CA ASN A 45 57.59 -3.96 -34.34
C ASN A 45 58.31 -5.33 -34.34
N HIS A 46 57.81 -6.31 -33.58
CA HIS A 46 58.30 -7.68 -33.70
C HIS A 46 57.68 -8.38 -34.92
N THR A 47 58.53 -8.89 -35.82
CA THR A 47 58.14 -9.66 -37.00
C THR A 47 58.18 -11.15 -36.68
N LEU A 48 57.04 -11.83 -36.77
CA LEU A 48 56.93 -13.29 -36.61
C LEU A 48 56.63 -13.93 -37.96
N THR A 49 57.09 -15.15 -38.19
CA THR A 49 56.72 -15.91 -39.40
C THR A 49 55.26 -16.35 -39.33
N HIS A 50 54.56 -16.42 -40.48
CA HIS A 50 53.14 -16.81 -40.54
C HIS A 50 52.86 -18.17 -39.86
N ALA A 51 53.80 -19.12 -39.99
CA ALA A 51 53.72 -20.43 -39.33
C ALA A 51 53.80 -20.35 -37.80
N GLN A 52 54.59 -19.43 -37.24
CA GLN A 52 54.65 -19.21 -35.79
C GLN A 52 53.36 -18.56 -35.28
N TYR A 53 52.80 -17.62 -36.03
CA TYR A 53 51.52 -16.99 -35.69
C TYR A 53 50.38 -18.01 -35.63
N GLN A 54 50.30 -18.91 -36.61
CA GLN A 54 49.29 -19.96 -36.65
C GLN A 54 49.48 -20.97 -35.50
N ARG A 55 50.72 -21.27 -35.12
CA ARG A 55 51.03 -22.16 -33.98
C ARG A 55 50.66 -21.55 -32.63
N LEU A 56 50.83 -20.23 -32.47
CA LEU A 56 50.38 -19.49 -31.29
C LEU A 56 48.86 -19.54 -31.15
N GLN A 57 48.12 -19.37 -32.24
CA GLN A 57 46.65 -19.50 -32.25
C GLN A 57 46.16 -20.91 -31.86
N PHE A 58 46.84 -21.95 -32.33
CA PHE A 58 46.50 -23.34 -31.97
C PHE A 58 46.89 -23.73 -30.54
N SER A 59 47.84 -23.01 -29.91
CA SER A 59 48.27 -23.28 -28.53
C SER A 59 47.33 -22.70 -27.45
N GLY A 60 46.23 -22.06 -27.85
CA GLY A 60 45.30 -21.39 -26.92
C GLY A 60 45.84 -20.07 -26.38
N ALA A 61 47.02 -19.63 -26.83
CA ALA A 61 47.51 -18.29 -26.57
C ALA A 61 46.66 -17.30 -27.39
N SER A 62 45.88 -16.48 -26.70
CA SER A 62 45.05 -15.46 -27.32
C SER A 62 45.90 -14.50 -28.15
N THR A 63 45.61 -14.40 -29.45
CA THR A 63 46.22 -13.41 -30.35
C THR A 63 45.35 -12.15 -30.46
N VAL A 64 44.46 -11.89 -29.49
CA VAL A 64 43.63 -10.68 -29.47
C VAL A 64 44.54 -9.48 -29.14
N PRO A 65 44.58 -8.42 -29.98
CA PRO A 65 45.60 -7.36 -29.87
C PRO A 65 45.53 -6.46 -28.61
N ASN A 66 44.68 -6.76 -27.63
CA ASN A 66 44.32 -5.85 -26.54
C ASN A 66 44.22 -6.51 -25.15
N GLU A 67 44.79 -7.69 -24.95
CA GLU A 67 44.83 -8.30 -23.63
C GLU A 67 45.89 -7.64 -22.74
N LYS A 68 45.48 -7.14 -21.58
CA LYS A 68 46.39 -6.58 -20.56
C LYS A 68 47.41 -7.65 -20.13
N ARG A 69 48.62 -7.24 -19.72
CA ARG A 69 49.62 -8.20 -19.23
C ARG A 69 49.08 -8.96 -18.03
N ILE A 70 49.49 -10.22 -17.82
CA ILE A 70 49.01 -11.06 -16.71
C ILE A 70 49.15 -10.34 -15.35
N ALA A 71 50.26 -9.63 -15.14
CA ALA A 71 50.46 -8.81 -13.94
C ALA A 71 49.38 -7.71 -13.80
N ASP A 72 49.06 -7.00 -14.89
CA ASP A 72 48.02 -5.96 -14.91
C ASP A 72 46.62 -6.56 -14.71
N GLN A 73 46.38 -7.79 -15.17
CA GLN A 73 45.13 -8.52 -14.95
C GLN A 73 44.95 -8.88 -13.46
N VAL A 74 46.01 -9.34 -12.79
CA VAL A 74 46.00 -9.64 -11.36
C VAL A 74 45.75 -8.37 -10.54
N VAL A 75 46.42 -7.26 -10.87
CA VAL A 75 46.17 -5.96 -10.22
C VAL A 75 44.74 -5.48 -10.46
N THR A 76 44.22 -5.64 -11.68
CA THR A 76 42.82 -5.30 -12.01
C THR A 76 41.84 -6.14 -11.20
N LEU A 77 42.08 -7.45 -11.06
CA LEU A 77 41.24 -8.32 -10.23
C LEU A 77 41.29 -7.89 -8.77
N GLN A 78 42.47 -7.64 -8.21
CA GLN A 78 42.62 -7.15 -6.85
C GLN A 78 41.85 -5.84 -6.62
N ALA A 79 41.94 -4.89 -7.56
CA ALA A 79 41.22 -3.63 -7.50
C ALA A 79 39.69 -3.80 -7.61
N LYS A 80 39.21 -4.76 -8.42
CA LYS A 80 37.78 -5.09 -8.53
C LYS A 80 37.16 -5.60 -7.23
N TRP A 81 37.93 -6.33 -6.43
CA TRP A 81 37.47 -6.92 -5.17
C TRP A 81 37.74 -6.03 -3.95
N ASN A 82 38.61 -5.02 -4.07
CA ASN A 82 38.88 -4.08 -3.00
C ASN A 82 37.88 -2.91 -3.00
N PRO A 83 37.04 -2.74 -1.96
CA PRO A 83 36.16 -1.58 -1.84
C PRO A 83 36.89 -0.29 -1.45
N ASP A 84 38.05 -0.41 -0.80
CA ASP A 84 38.83 0.70 -0.26
C ASP A 84 39.97 1.05 -1.24
N ASN A 85 39.64 1.79 -2.28
CA ASN A 85 40.64 2.34 -3.20
C ASN A 85 41.21 3.66 -2.63
N PRO A 86 42.48 4.01 -2.93
CA PRO A 86 43.05 5.30 -2.58
C PRO A 86 42.19 6.45 -3.16
N PRO A 87 42.06 7.58 -2.45
CA PRO A 87 41.20 8.69 -2.86
C PRO A 87 41.55 9.29 -4.23
N ASP A 88 42.80 9.11 -4.68
CA ASP A 88 43.29 9.65 -5.95
C ASP A 88 43.01 8.74 -7.16
N GLN A 89 42.43 7.55 -6.96
CA GLN A 89 42.13 6.60 -8.06
C GLN A 89 40.62 6.36 -8.22
N PRO A 90 40.11 6.28 -9.47
CA PRO A 90 38.71 5.99 -9.72
C PRO A 90 38.36 4.61 -9.18
N VAL A 91 37.18 4.50 -8.56
CA VAL A 91 36.76 3.25 -7.93
C VAL A 91 36.34 2.24 -8.99
N THR A 92 37.27 1.31 -9.28
CA THR A 92 37.10 0.23 -10.27
C THR A 92 36.43 -1.03 -9.69
N THR A 93 36.01 -0.99 -8.43
CA THR A 93 35.37 -2.09 -7.72
C THR A 93 34.05 -2.48 -8.40
N ILE A 94 33.83 -3.79 -8.60
CA ILE A 94 32.56 -4.30 -9.14
C ILE A 94 31.44 -4.31 -8.09
N LEU A 95 31.80 -4.31 -6.81
CA LEU A 95 30.90 -4.35 -5.67
C LEU A 95 30.38 -2.94 -5.32
N LYS A 96 29.94 -2.17 -6.32
CA LYS A 96 29.34 -0.85 -6.15
C LYS A 96 27.90 -0.86 -6.61
N THR A 97 26.99 -0.34 -5.80
CA THR A 97 25.57 -0.26 -6.13
C THR A 97 24.96 0.96 -5.46
N TYR A 98 24.06 1.65 -6.15
CA TYR A 98 23.29 2.75 -5.57
C TYR A 98 22.02 2.22 -4.90
N LEU A 99 21.79 2.64 -3.66
CA LEU A 99 20.54 2.43 -2.95
C LEU A 99 19.85 3.78 -2.73
N TYR A 100 18.53 3.79 -2.73
CA TYR A 100 17.77 5.01 -2.55
C TYR A 100 17.39 5.21 -1.09
N ASN A 101 17.73 6.36 -0.54
CA ASN A 101 17.31 6.78 0.80
C ASN A 101 16.17 7.80 0.70
N ALA A 102 15.18 7.66 1.58
CA ALA A 102 14.06 8.59 1.66
C ALA A 102 14.46 9.80 2.50
N VAL A 103 14.37 11.00 1.93
CA VAL A 103 14.76 12.27 2.55
C VAL A 103 13.66 13.28 2.31
N PRO A 104 13.40 14.25 3.22
CA PRO A 104 12.43 15.31 2.92
C PRO A 104 12.83 16.10 1.66
N LYS A 105 11.84 16.51 0.86
CA LYS A 105 12.04 17.19 -0.44
C LYS A 105 12.87 18.47 -0.29
N GLU A 106 12.76 19.16 0.84
CA GLU A 106 13.51 20.39 1.11
C GLU A 106 15.02 20.12 1.20
N TYR A 107 15.41 18.93 1.66
CA TYR A 107 16.81 18.59 1.84
C TYR A 107 17.42 17.88 0.63
N ALA A 108 16.61 17.42 -0.32
CA ALA A 108 17.08 16.68 -1.48
C ALA A 108 18.16 17.43 -2.32
N PRO A 109 18.06 18.76 -2.53
CA PRO A 109 19.10 19.50 -3.27
C PRO A 109 20.46 19.58 -2.58
N PHE A 110 20.56 19.30 -1.28
CA PHE A 110 21.84 19.35 -0.56
C PHE A 110 22.68 18.08 -0.75
N PHE A 111 22.15 17.05 -1.43
CA PHE A 111 22.88 15.84 -1.72
C PHE A 111 23.50 15.94 -3.12
N TYR A 112 24.82 15.86 -3.16
CA TYR A 112 25.64 15.89 -4.37
C TYR A 112 26.62 14.71 -4.36
N PRO A 113 27.13 14.28 -5.53
CA PRO A 113 28.08 13.19 -5.59
C PRO A 113 29.37 13.56 -4.85
N ASP A 114 29.79 12.69 -3.96
CA ASP A 114 30.99 12.92 -3.15
C ASP A 114 32.22 12.24 -3.80
N THR A 115 33.04 13.05 -4.48
CA THR A 115 34.28 12.59 -5.10
C THR A 115 35.24 11.96 -4.08
N SER A 116 35.23 12.41 -2.82
CA SER A 116 36.09 11.85 -1.77
C SER A 116 35.71 10.42 -1.38
N ARG A 117 34.45 10.06 -1.59
CA ARG A 117 33.94 8.70 -1.40
C ARG A 117 34.11 7.87 -2.67
N GLY A 118 34.67 8.42 -3.75
CA GLY A 118 34.89 7.78 -5.03
C GLY A 118 33.60 7.53 -5.80
N GLU A 119 32.66 8.47 -5.74
CA GLU A 119 31.46 8.49 -6.59
C GLU A 119 31.80 9.12 -7.95
N ASP A 120 31.41 8.45 -9.05
CA ASP A 120 31.58 8.98 -10.40
C ASP A 120 30.30 9.76 -10.79
N GLU A 121 30.45 10.99 -11.30
CA GLU A 121 29.32 11.85 -11.71
C GLU A 121 28.35 11.13 -12.66
N GLN A 122 28.90 10.40 -13.64
CA GLN A 122 28.12 9.65 -14.62
C GLN A 122 27.24 8.57 -13.96
N SER A 123 27.78 7.87 -12.96
CA SER A 123 27.06 6.81 -12.27
C SER A 123 26.02 7.36 -11.28
N TRP A 124 26.27 8.56 -10.73
CA TRP A 124 25.32 9.28 -9.92
C TRP A 124 24.11 9.76 -10.73
N GLU A 125 24.35 10.39 -11.88
CA GLU A 125 23.30 10.83 -12.81
C GLU A 125 22.49 9.64 -13.36
N GLU A 126 23.15 8.53 -13.68
CA GLU A 126 22.46 7.28 -14.06
C GLU A 126 21.54 6.80 -12.92
N ALA A 127 22.01 6.81 -11.67
CA ALA A 127 21.19 6.45 -10.52
C ALA A 127 20.03 7.43 -10.28
N LEU A 128 20.21 8.74 -10.53
CA LEU A 128 19.13 9.71 -10.48
C LEU A 128 18.07 9.45 -11.56
N SER A 129 18.49 9.06 -12.76
CA SER A 129 17.58 8.72 -13.87
C SER A 129 16.73 7.47 -13.58
N GLN A 130 17.29 6.51 -12.85
CA GLN A 130 16.62 5.25 -12.45
C GLN A 130 15.88 5.36 -11.11
N LYS A 131 15.66 6.57 -10.61
CA LYS A 131 15.00 6.80 -9.32
C LYS A 131 13.58 6.21 -9.30
N PRO A 132 13.23 5.42 -8.28
CA PRO A 132 11.87 4.91 -8.13
C PRO A 132 10.88 6.06 -7.86
N GLU A 133 9.65 5.93 -8.36
CA GLU A 133 8.58 6.87 -8.02
C GLU A 133 8.24 6.78 -6.52
N PRO A 134 7.98 7.91 -5.84
CA PRO A 134 7.45 7.89 -4.49
C PRO A 134 6.10 7.15 -4.44
N PRO A 135 5.81 6.41 -3.35
CA PRO A 135 4.54 5.73 -3.20
C PRO A 135 3.39 6.75 -3.22
N LYS A 136 2.40 6.50 -4.08
CA LYS A 136 1.17 7.29 -4.19
C LYS A 136 0.15 6.70 -3.22
N VAL A 137 -0.36 7.53 -2.31
CA VAL A 137 -1.45 7.18 -1.38
C VAL A 137 -2.64 8.03 -1.83
N ASP A 138 -3.76 7.38 -2.16
CA ASP A 138 -4.99 8.04 -2.60
C ASP A 138 -4.83 8.94 -3.84
N GLY A 139 -3.98 8.53 -4.80
CA GLY A 139 -3.77 9.25 -6.06
C GLY A 139 -2.98 10.56 -5.94
N GLN A 140 -2.59 10.95 -4.73
CA GLN A 140 -1.70 12.08 -4.47
C GLN A 140 -0.29 11.57 -4.15
N GLU A 141 0.74 12.35 -4.50
CA GLU A 141 2.09 12.08 -4.02
C GLU A 141 2.08 12.16 -2.49
N ALA A 142 2.10 11.00 -1.84
CA ALA A 142 1.77 10.85 -0.41
C ALA A 142 2.75 11.53 0.55
N SER A 143 3.79 12.17 0.03
CA SER A 143 5.00 12.35 0.79
C SER A 143 5.77 13.57 0.30
N ASN A 144 6.06 14.47 1.25
CA ASN A 144 7.13 15.44 1.14
C ASN A 144 8.52 14.75 1.15
N LEU A 145 8.64 13.50 0.69
CA LEU A 145 9.90 12.79 0.57
C LEU A 145 10.34 12.73 -0.89
N ALA A 146 11.64 12.86 -1.08
CA ALA A 146 12.37 12.59 -2.29
C ALA A 146 13.35 11.44 -2.01
N TYR A 147 13.49 10.56 -2.99
CA TYR A 147 14.57 9.57 -2.96
C TYR A 147 15.86 10.16 -3.50
N VAL A 148 16.95 9.94 -2.75
CA VAL A 148 18.30 10.34 -3.11
C VAL A 148 19.16 9.07 -3.19
N PRO A 149 19.97 8.89 -4.25
CA PRO A 149 20.87 7.76 -4.37
C PRO A 149 22.01 7.87 -3.35
N VAL A 150 22.43 6.74 -2.80
CA VAL A 150 23.54 6.61 -1.86
C VAL A 150 24.40 5.46 -2.33
N LEU A 151 25.70 5.71 -2.54
CA LEU A 151 26.60 4.66 -2.97
C LEU A 151 26.92 3.69 -1.83
N VAL A 152 26.75 2.41 -2.12
CA VAL A 152 27.13 1.29 -1.24
C VAL A 152 28.29 0.56 -1.89
N LYS A 153 29.41 0.48 -1.18
CA LYS A 153 30.65 -0.19 -1.62
C LYS A 153 30.95 -1.40 -0.76
N GLY A 154 31.05 -2.56 -1.41
CA GLY A 154 31.38 -3.82 -0.77
C GLY A 154 30.34 -4.29 0.25
N PHE A 155 30.65 -5.42 0.89
CA PHE A 155 29.75 -6.06 1.85
C PHE A 155 29.65 -5.32 3.18
N LYS A 156 30.68 -4.55 3.57
CA LYS A 156 30.68 -3.79 4.83
C LYS A 156 29.62 -2.68 4.84
N ALA A 157 29.53 -1.90 3.76
CA ALA A 157 28.51 -0.87 3.63
C ALA A 157 27.10 -1.48 3.54
N LEU A 158 26.96 -2.62 2.85
CA LEU A 158 25.71 -3.36 2.80
C LEU A 158 25.29 -3.90 4.18
N ALA A 159 26.23 -4.44 4.96
CA ALA A 159 25.98 -4.90 6.33
C ALA A 159 25.50 -3.74 7.23
N GLY A 160 26.12 -2.57 7.13
CA GLY A 160 25.66 -1.36 7.85
C GLY A 160 24.23 -0.95 7.47
N ARG A 161 23.84 -1.15 6.21
CA ARG A 161 22.45 -0.91 5.77
C ARG A 161 21.48 -1.92 6.38
N VAL A 162 21.85 -3.20 6.42
CA VAL A 162 21.03 -4.26 7.04
C VAL A 162 20.85 -3.99 8.54
N GLU A 163 21.90 -3.56 9.24
CA GLU A 163 21.81 -3.17 10.65
C GLU A 163 20.87 -1.97 10.85
N THR A 164 20.99 -0.95 10.00
CA THR A 164 20.09 0.22 10.01
C THR A 164 18.64 -0.21 9.78
N GLN A 165 18.38 -1.09 8.82
CA GLN A 165 17.04 -1.63 8.56
C GLN A 165 16.50 -2.42 9.75
N ALA A 166 17.32 -3.26 10.38
CA ALA A 166 16.93 -4.01 11.56
C ALA A 166 16.55 -3.09 12.73
N ASN A 167 17.29 -2.00 12.93
CA ASN A 167 16.99 -0.98 13.94
C ASN A 167 15.67 -0.25 13.64
N ILE A 168 15.45 0.16 12.39
CA ILE A 168 14.20 0.82 11.97
C ILE A 168 13.00 -0.13 12.13
N ILE A 169 13.13 -1.41 11.75
CA ILE A 169 12.07 -2.40 11.93
C ILE A 169 11.72 -2.57 13.42
N ARG A 170 12.72 -2.55 14.31
CA ARG A 170 12.49 -2.59 15.75
C ARG A 170 11.70 -1.38 16.23
N GLU A 171 12.06 -0.18 15.78
CA GLU A 171 11.33 1.05 16.10
C GLU A 171 9.89 1.03 15.57
N MET A 172 9.71 0.62 14.30
CA MET A 172 8.38 0.50 13.67
C MET A 172 7.49 -0.48 14.44
N ARG A 173 8.03 -1.61 14.91
CA ARG A 173 7.30 -2.56 15.77
C ARG A 173 6.91 -1.92 17.11
N GLY A 174 7.79 -1.13 17.71
CA GLY A 174 7.50 -0.36 18.92
C GLY A 174 6.32 0.60 18.73
N ARG A 175 6.36 1.42 17.67
CA ARG A 175 5.27 2.34 17.32
C ARG A 175 3.96 1.61 17.00
N LEU A 176 4.02 0.48 16.31
CA LEU A 176 2.84 -0.34 16.03
C LEU A 176 2.20 -0.86 17.32
N HIS A 177 3.02 -1.29 18.28
CA HIS A 177 2.54 -1.74 19.58
C HIS A 177 1.92 -0.60 20.38
N GLU A 178 2.52 0.59 20.35
CA GLU A 178 1.95 1.79 20.96
C GLU A 178 0.59 2.18 20.35
N MET A 179 0.47 2.15 19.01
CA MET A 179 -0.81 2.37 18.32
C MET A 179 -1.86 1.32 18.70
N ASN A 180 -1.46 0.04 18.79
CA ASN A 180 -2.37 -1.01 19.21
C ASN A 180 -2.84 -0.82 20.67
N ASN A 181 -1.94 -0.41 21.56
CA ASN A 181 -2.26 -0.16 22.97
C ASN A 181 -3.18 1.05 23.12
N SER A 182 -2.96 2.13 22.36
CA SER A 182 -3.84 3.30 22.38
C SER A 182 -5.23 2.98 21.81
N LEU A 183 -5.31 2.20 20.72
CA LEU A 183 -6.59 1.73 20.17
C LEU A 183 -7.35 0.87 21.18
N THR A 184 -6.66 -0.08 21.82
CA THR A 184 -7.24 -0.95 22.86
C THR A 184 -7.78 -0.12 24.02
N ALA A 185 -7.00 0.86 24.51
CA ALA A 185 -7.43 1.75 25.58
C ALA A 185 -8.67 2.58 25.19
N VAL A 186 -8.75 3.07 23.95
CA VAL A 186 -9.94 3.78 23.45
C VAL A 186 -11.15 2.86 23.37
N MET A 187 -10.98 1.64 22.88
CA MET A 187 -12.05 0.64 22.81
C MET A 187 -12.57 0.28 24.19
N ASP A 188 -11.68 0.02 25.15
CA ASP A 188 -12.04 -0.29 26.53
C ASP A 188 -12.75 0.88 27.21
N ALA A 189 -12.25 2.11 27.04
CA ALA A 189 -12.89 3.31 27.55
C ALA A 189 -14.29 3.50 26.95
N HIS A 190 -14.46 3.23 25.65
CA HIS A 190 -15.75 3.31 24.99
C HIS A 190 -16.74 2.29 25.59
N GLN A 191 -16.34 1.02 25.66
CA GLN A 191 -17.21 -0.06 26.11
C GLN A 191 -17.57 0.02 27.60
N GLN A 192 -16.59 0.31 28.46
CA GLN A 192 -16.80 0.33 29.92
C GLN A 192 -17.38 1.65 30.41
N ARG A 193 -16.88 2.79 29.90
CA ARG A 193 -17.25 4.11 30.43
C ARG A 193 -18.32 4.79 29.59
N ILE A 194 -18.11 4.89 28.27
CA ILE A 194 -18.97 5.71 27.41
C ILE A 194 -20.33 5.04 27.23
N THR A 195 -20.37 3.77 26.85
CA THR A 195 -21.63 3.04 26.63
C THR A 195 -22.50 3.01 27.90
N VAL A 196 -21.90 2.75 29.07
CA VAL A 196 -22.62 2.77 30.35
C VAL A 196 -23.17 4.17 30.65
N ARG A 197 -22.35 5.22 30.48
CA ARG A 197 -22.81 6.60 30.67
C ARG A 197 -23.95 6.96 29.73
N ILE A 198 -23.89 6.58 28.45
CA ILE A 198 -24.98 6.80 27.50
C ILE A 198 -26.26 6.10 27.96
N ALA A 199 -26.18 4.83 28.39
CA ALA A 199 -27.34 4.11 28.88
C ALA A 199 -27.95 4.76 30.14
N THR A 200 -27.12 5.19 31.08
CA THR A 200 -27.60 5.91 32.29
C THR A 200 -28.22 7.26 31.94
N ALA A 201 -27.61 8.03 31.03
CA ALA A 201 -28.12 9.31 30.58
C ALA A 201 -29.47 9.15 29.86
N LYS A 202 -29.63 8.12 29.03
CA LYS A 202 -30.93 7.80 28.39
C LYS A 202 -32.01 7.49 29.43
N ARG A 203 -31.71 6.67 30.43
CA ARG A 203 -32.66 6.36 31.53
C ARG A 203 -33.02 7.61 32.33
N GLN A 204 -32.03 8.44 32.67
CA GLN A 204 -32.26 9.70 33.39
C GLN A 204 -33.08 10.68 32.56
N HIS A 205 -32.78 10.81 31.27
CA HIS A 205 -33.54 11.65 30.35
C HIS A 205 -35.01 11.20 30.28
N GLN A 206 -35.27 9.90 30.17
CA GLN A 206 -36.63 9.37 30.17
C GLN A 206 -37.37 9.69 31.49
N ALA A 207 -36.71 9.51 32.64
CA ALA A 207 -37.30 9.83 33.94
C ALA A 207 -37.56 11.34 34.12
N LEU A 208 -36.63 12.19 33.70
CA LEU A 208 -36.79 13.65 33.74
C LEU A 208 -37.85 14.12 32.76
N SER A 209 -37.92 13.54 31.56
CA SER A 209 -38.98 13.81 30.58
C SER A 209 -40.36 13.49 31.17
N GLN A 210 -40.52 12.34 31.84
CA GLN A 210 -41.76 12.00 32.55
C GLN A 210 -42.08 12.96 33.69
N ARG A 211 -41.08 13.38 34.49
CA ARG A 211 -41.26 14.37 35.57
C ARG A 211 -41.66 15.74 35.02
N CYS A 212 -41.02 16.18 33.95
CA CYS A 212 -41.31 17.41 33.25
C CYS A 212 -42.74 17.39 32.70
N LEU A 213 -43.14 16.30 32.04
CA LEU A 213 -44.50 16.12 31.55
C LEU A 213 -45.52 16.17 32.70
N ARG A 214 -45.28 15.44 33.81
CA ARG A 214 -46.17 15.49 34.99
C ARG A 214 -46.28 16.89 35.58
N LEU A 215 -45.18 17.64 35.63
CA LEU A 215 -45.18 19.03 36.09
C LEU A 215 -45.96 19.92 35.14
N ALA A 216 -45.72 19.81 33.83
CA ALA A 216 -46.44 20.56 32.80
C ALA A 216 -47.96 20.33 32.89
N VAL A 217 -48.38 19.07 33.07
CA VAL A 217 -49.79 18.72 33.30
C VAL A 217 -50.33 19.41 34.56
N LYS A 218 -49.61 19.34 35.69
CA LYS A 218 -50.05 20.00 36.94
C LYS A 218 -50.15 21.52 36.78
N VAL A 219 -49.20 22.16 36.10
CA VAL A 219 -49.21 23.60 35.83
C VAL A 219 -50.41 23.97 34.97
N GLN A 220 -50.68 23.21 33.90
CA GLN A 220 -51.84 23.46 33.04
C GLN A 220 -53.16 23.34 33.83
N VAL A 221 -53.31 22.29 34.65
CA VAL A 221 -54.51 22.08 35.47
C VAL A 221 -54.70 23.21 36.49
N LEU A 222 -53.64 23.66 37.16
CA LEU A 222 -53.72 24.74 38.15
C LEU A 222 -54.01 26.09 37.49
N ARG A 223 -53.39 26.39 36.34
CA ARG A 223 -53.61 27.64 35.60
C ARG A 223 -55.04 27.74 35.06
N ASN A 224 -55.56 26.64 34.52
CA ASN A 224 -56.88 26.63 33.86
C ASN A 224 -58.02 26.21 34.82
N ARG A 225 -57.74 26.13 36.13
CA ARG A 225 -58.74 25.68 37.11
C ARG A 225 -59.91 26.66 37.18
N GLY A 226 -61.10 26.20 36.82
CA GLY A 226 -62.33 27.01 36.85
C GLY A 226 -62.64 27.73 35.54
N TYR A 227 -61.80 27.59 34.51
CA TYR A 227 -62.14 27.99 33.15
C TYR A 227 -62.76 26.82 32.38
N ALA A 228 -63.61 27.12 31.40
CA ALA A 228 -64.14 26.10 30.49
C ALA A 228 -63.01 25.51 29.63
N LEU A 229 -63.15 24.24 29.26
CA LEU A 229 -62.18 23.54 28.41
C LEU A 229 -62.08 24.24 27.04
N ASP A 230 -60.86 24.46 26.57
CA ASP A 230 -60.62 25.02 25.24
C ASP A 230 -60.89 23.97 24.14
N ALA A 231 -61.21 24.42 22.91
CA ALA A 231 -61.46 23.54 21.77
C ALA A 231 -60.24 22.66 21.44
N SER A 232 -59.03 23.19 21.65
CA SER A 232 -57.78 22.43 21.49
C SER A 232 -57.66 21.30 22.53
N GLU A 233 -58.06 21.53 23.78
CA GLU A 233 -58.04 20.54 24.85
C GLU A 233 -59.07 19.43 24.63
N GLU A 234 -60.26 19.74 24.10
CA GLU A 234 -61.26 18.72 23.75
C GLU A 234 -60.77 17.81 22.62
N SER A 235 -60.06 18.37 21.64
CA SER A 235 -59.43 17.57 20.58
C SER A 235 -58.38 16.59 21.14
N LEU A 236 -57.56 17.04 22.10
CA LEU A 236 -56.57 16.20 22.79
C LEU A 236 -57.24 15.14 23.67
N ARG A 237 -58.33 15.49 24.36
CA ARG A 237 -59.12 14.54 25.15
C ARG A 237 -59.65 13.41 24.27
N LYS A 238 -60.19 13.74 23.09
CA LYS A 238 -60.70 12.75 22.13
C LYS A 238 -59.61 11.81 21.64
N THR A 239 -58.41 12.32 21.34
CA THR A 239 -57.28 11.47 20.92
C THR A 239 -56.79 10.57 22.05
N LEU A 240 -56.70 11.09 23.29
CA LEU A 240 -56.33 10.30 24.46
C LEU A 240 -57.34 9.20 24.77
N MET A 241 -58.64 9.48 24.71
CA MET A 241 -59.69 8.46 24.88
C MET A 241 -59.65 7.38 23.79
N GLY A 242 -59.34 7.79 22.55
CA GLY A 242 -59.14 6.85 21.45
C GLY A 242 -57.95 5.92 21.70
N LEU A 243 -56.81 6.48 22.12
CA LEU A 243 -55.61 5.72 22.48
C LEU A 243 -55.83 4.81 23.69
N GLU A 244 -56.49 5.32 24.73
CA GLU A 244 -56.85 4.56 25.93
C GLU A 244 -57.66 3.32 25.55
N LYS A 245 -58.71 3.49 24.74
CA LYS A 245 -59.55 2.38 24.29
C LYS A 245 -58.79 1.35 23.45
N GLN A 246 -57.80 1.78 22.66
CA GLN A 246 -56.94 0.89 21.87
C GLN A 246 -55.97 0.11 22.76
N VAL A 247 -55.38 0.75 23.77
CA VAL A 247 -54.41 0.11 24.69
C VAL A 247 -55.11 -0.86 25.64
N PHE A 248 -56.32 -0.53 26.11
CA PHE A 248 -57.10 -1.38 27.01
C PHE A 248 -57.99 -2.40 26.29
N ASP A 249 -57.76 -2.68 25.01
CA ASP A 249 -58.47 -3.75 24.31
C ASP A 249 -58.03 -5.13 24.85
N PRO A 250 -58.94 -5.92 25.46
CA PRO A 250 -58.63 -7.25 26.01
C PRO A 250 -58.03 -8.22 24.98
N ALA A 251 -58.26 -7.98 23.69
CA ALA A 251 -57.65 -8.78 22.62
C ALA A 251 -56.13 -8.68 22.60
N PHE A 252 -55.52 -7.55 23.03
CA PHE A 252 -54.06 -7.44 23.13
C PHE A 252 -53.52 -8.29 24.27
N VAL A 253 -54.14 -8.25 25.45
CA VAL A 253 -53.73 -9.06 26.60
C VAL A 253 -53.80 -10.55 26.25
N GLY A 254 -54.88 -11.01 25.61
CA GLY A 254 -54.99 -12.39 25.15
C GLY A 254 -53.93 -12.81 24.13
N ARG A 255 -53.53 -11.89 23.23
CA ARG A 255 -52.45 -12.14 22.27
C ARG A 255 -51.07 -12.17 22.92
N GLU A 256 -50.81 -11.31 23.91
CA GLU A 256 -49.57 -11.31 24.68
C GLU A 256 -49.39 -12.64 25.41
N ASP A 257 -50.44 -13.11 26.09
CA ASP A 257 -50.44 -14.40 26.77
C ASP A 257 -50.27 -15.57 25.80
N GLU A 258 -50.90 -15.51 24.62
CA GLU A 258 -50.74 -16.53 23.58
C GLU A 258 -49.31 -16.55 23.02
N ILE A 259 -48.73 -15.39 22.70
CA ILE A 259 -47.34 -15.29 22.23
C ILE A 259 -46.38 -15.80 23.30
N TRP A 260 -46.63 -15.47 24.56
CA TRP A 260 -45.81 -15.93 25.68
C TRP A 260 -45.89 -17.45 25.83
N ALA A 261 -47.09 -18.03 25.81
CA ALA A 261 -47.27 -19.48 25.83
C ALA A 261 -46.60 -20.17 24.64
N ARG A 262 -46.72 -19.62 23.42
CA ARG A 262 -46.03 -20.12 22.23
C ARG A 262 -44.51 -20.02 22.37
N MET A 263 -43.98 -18.95 22.95
CA MET A 263 -42.55 -18.75 23.19
C MET A 263 -42.01 -19.75 24.22
N VAL A 264 -42.76 -20.00 25.29
CA VAL A 264 -42.42 -21.01 26.30
C VAL A 264 -42.39 -22.41 25.67
N ALA A 265 -43.44 -22.77 24.90
CA ALA A 265 -43.48 -24.04 24.19
C ALA A 265 -42.34 -24.20 23.18
N LEU A 266 -42.01 -23.12 22.44
CA LEU A 266 -40.88 -23.12 21.52
C LEU A 266 -39.55 -23.31 22.26
N ARG A 267 -39.36 -22.63 23.40
CA ARG A 267 -38.15 -22.76 24.22
C ARG A 267 -37.97 -24.18 24.75
N GLU A 268 -39.04 -24.81 25.22
CA GLU A 268 -39.01 -26.21 25.67
C GLU A 268 -38.65 -27.15 24.51
N ARG A 269 -39.25 -26.95 23.33
CA ARG A 269 -38.91 -27.72 22.13
C ARG A 269 -37.47 -27.51 21.69
N THR A 270 -36.97 -26.27 21.72
CA THR A 270 -35.58 -25.96 21.40
C THR A 270 -34.62 -26.62 22.39
N ARG A 271 -34.94 -26.59 23.69
CA ARG A 271 -34.16 -27.28 24.71
C ARG A 271 -34.12 -28.79 24.48
N TRP A 272 -35.26 -29.40 24.17
CA TRP A 272 -35.32 -30.82 23.83
C TRP A 272 -34.51 -31.14 22.57
N LEU A 273 -34.62 -30.33 21.52
CA LEU A 273 -33.81 -30.46 20.30
C LEU A 273 -32.32 -30.25 20.56
N GLU A 274 -31.94 -29.38 21.50
CA GLU A 274 -30.54 -29.17 21.88
C GLU A 274 -30.00 -30.36 22.67
N GLU A 275 -30.80 -30.95 23.56
CA GLU A 275 -30.43 -32.17 24.30
C GLU A 275 -30.34 -33.39 23.37
N GLU A 276 -31.25 -33.50 22.40
CA GLU A 276 -31.20 -34.53 21.34
C GLU A 276 -30.03 -34.27 20.39
N GLY A 277 -29.83 -33.01 20.01
CA GLY A 277 -28.71 -32.53 19.19
C GLY A 277 -27.37 -32.80 19.85
N LYS A 278 -27.25 -32.64 21.17
CA LYS A 278 -26.05 -33.01 21.94
C LYS A 278 -25.84 -34.52 21.97
N ARG A 279 -26.89 -35.33 22.06
CA ARG A 279 -26.77 -36.81 21.97
C ARG A 279 -26.38 -37.27 20.57
N VAL A 280 -26.94 -36.66 19.52
CA VAL A 280 -26.58 -36.92 18.13
C VAL A 280 -25.16 -36.40 17.83
N ALA A 281 -24.80 -35.21 18.34
CA ALA A 281 -23.47 -34.63 18.22
C ALA A 281 -22.43 -35.45 18.98
N ALA A 282 -22.72 -36.00 20.15
CA ALA A 282 -21.81 -36.92 20.84
C ALA A 282 -21.56 -38.20 20.02
N ARG A 283 -22.63 -38.76 19.41
CA ARG A 283 -22.52 -39.91 18.50
C ARG A 283 -21.79 -39.56 17.19
N ALA A 284 -22.00 -38.36 16.67
CA ALA A 284 -21.32 -37.85 15.49
C ALA A 284 -19.86 -37.56 15.80
N ASP A 285 -19.53 -36.92 16.93
CA ASP A 285 -18.16 -36.64 17.40
C ASP A 285 -17.36 -37.93 17.61
N ASP A 286 -17.97 -39.01 18.10
CA ASP A 286 -17.33 -40.31 18.20
C ASP A 286 -17.04 -40.93 16.81
N ALA A 287 -17.89 -40.67 15.81
CA ALA A 287 -17.63 -41.03 14.41
C ALA A 287 -16.67 -40.05 13.69
N GLN A 288 -16.62 -38.79 14.11
CA GLN A 288 -15.87 -37.70 13.49
C GLN A 288 -14.42 -37.63 14.00
N ARG A 289 -14.18 -38.03 15.26
CA ARG A 289 -12.83 -38.32 15.78
C ARG A 289 -12.11 -39.42 14.98
N ALA A 290 -12.83 -40.31 14.30
CA ALA A 290 -12.27 -41.30 13.40
C ALA A 290 -11.99 -40.76 11.97
N SER A 291 -12.56 -39.62 11.57
CA SER A 291 -12.49 -39.05 10.22
C SER A 291 -11.78 -37.69 10.13
N GLY A 292 -11.43 -37.04 11.25
CA GLY A 292 -10.60 -35.82 11.29
C GLY A 292 -11.22 -34.53 10.71
N ALA A 293 -12.40 -34.58 10.11
CA ALA A 293 -13.06 -33.40 9.53
C ALA A 293 -13.88 -32.67 10.58
N ALA A 294 -13.31 -31.67 11.26
CA ALA A 294 -14.03 -30.86 12.25
C ALA A 294 -14.85 -29.75 11.57
N GLY A 295 -16.16 -29.71 11.81
CA GLY A 295 -17.01 -28.52 11.67
C GLY A 295 -17.10 -27.88 10.27
N VAL A 296 -17.68 -26.66 10.24
CA VAL A 296 -17.61 -25.79 9.07
C VAL A 296 -16.14 -25.41 8.87
N PRO A 297 -15.57 -25.59 7.66
CA PRO A 297 -14.16 -25.30 7.42
C PRO A 297 -13.85 -23.83 7.73
N GLU A 298 -12.77 -23.60 8.49
CA GLU A 298 -12.33 -22.27 8.94
C GLU A 298 -12.11 -21.30 7.75
N ASP A 299 -11.64 -21.81 6.62
CA ASP A 299 -11.45 -21.03 5.39
C ASP A 299 -12.75 -20.39 4.89
N VAL A 300 -13.88 -21.09 5.04
CA VAL A 300 -15.20 -20.56 4.68
C VAL A 300 -15.61 -19.48 5.67
N LEU A 301 -15.36 -19.66 6.98
CA LEU A 301 -15.66 -18.64 7.99
C LEU A 301 -14.87 -17.35 7.78
N VAL A 302 -13.57 -17.46 7.46
CA VAL A 302 -12.72 -16.31 7.15
C VAL A 302 -13.23 -15.58 5.90
N ARG A 303 -13.59 -16.32 4.85
CA ARG A 303 -14.13 -15.73 3.62
C ARG A 303 -15.48 -15.06 3.85
N THR A 304 -16.38 -15.70 4.60
CA THR A 304 -17.68 -15.11 4.96
C THR A 304 -17.53 -13.86 5.83
N ARG A 305 -16.57 -13.86 6.78
CA ARG A 305 -16.26 -12.65 7.57
C ARG A 305 -15.79 -11.50 6.69
N LYS A 306 -14.95 -11.79 5.69
CA LYS A 306 -14.50 -10.77 4.72
C LYS A 306 -15.69 -10.21 3.93
N ILE A 307 -16.51 -11.08 3.35
CA ILE A 307 -17.71 -10.67 2.58
C ILE A 307 -18.65 -9.81 3.44
N LEU A 308 -18.88 -10.20 4.70
CA LEU A 308 -19.72 -9.44 5.62
C LEU A 308 -19.15 -8.05 5.93
N LYS A 309 -17.82 -7.91 6.05
CA LYS A 309 -17.18 -6.60 6.21
C LYS A 309 -17.33 -5.74 4.97
N ASP A 310 -17.07 -6.31 3.79
CA ASP A 310 -17.20 -5.60 2.51
C ASP A 310 -18.65 -5.11 2.31
N TYR A 311 -19.65 -5.92 2.69
CA TYR A 311 -21.06 -5.51 2.66
C TYR A 311 -21.42 -4.47 3.72
N ASP A 312 -20.85 -4.53 4.93
CA ASP A 312 -21.05 -3.50 5.94
C ASP A 312 -20.50 -2.14 5.46
N GLU A 313 -19.30 -2.12 4.87
CA GLU A 313 -18.70 -0.91 4.27
C GLU A 313 -19.58 -0.34 3.14
N GLN A 314 -20.08 -1.20 2.24
CA GLN A 314 -20.99 -0.79 1.17
C GLN A 314 -22.31 -0.23 1.71
N LEU A 315 -22.89 -0.87 2.73
CA LEU A 315 -24.13 -0.39 3.35
C LEU A 315 -23.93 0.93 4.08
N GLN A 316 -22.79 1.13 4.75
CA GLN A 316 -22.45 2.41 5.38
C GLN A 316 -22.27 3.52 4.35
N HIS A 317 -21.60 3.22 3.23
CA HIS A 317 -21.49 4.16 2.11
C HIS A 317 -22.87 4.53 1.56
N LEU A 318 -23.70 3.55 1.22
CA LEU A 318 -25.07 3.79 0.71
C LEU A 318 -25.93 4.56 1.71
N ASN A 319 -25.80 4.30 3.01
CA ASN A 319 -26.53 5.03 4.04
C ASN A 319 -26.07 6.49 4.10
N LYS A 320 -24.77 6.76 3.96
CA LYS A 320 -24.24 8.13 3.90
C LYS A 320 -24.75 8.87 2.66
N GLU A 321 -24.65 8.25 1.48
CA GLU A 321 -25.18 8.80 0.23
C GLU A 321 -26.68 9.10 0.34
N LEU A 322 -27.46 8.19 0.93
CA LEU A 322 -28.89 8.38 1.13
C LEU A 322 -29.20 9.52 2.10
N GLU A 323 -28.43 9.69 3.18
CA GLU A 323 -28.56 10.83 4.08
C GLU A 323 -28.17 12.16 3.42
N ASP A 324 -27.14 12.16 2.57
CA ASP A 324 -26.72 13.35 1.83
C ASP A 324 -27.78 13.71 0.76
N VAL A 325 -28.31 12.74 0.01
CA VAL A 325 -29.43 12.95 -0.93
C VAL A 325 -30.69 13.44 -0.22
N LYS A 326 -31.02 12.91 0.97
CA LYS A 326 -32.16 13.41 1.77
C LYS A 326 -31.97 14.87 2.17
N ARG A 327 -30.75 15.25 2.56
CA ARG A 327 -30.43 16.65 2.90
C ARG A 327 -30.55 17.55 1.70
N GLU A 328 -29.98 17.15 0.56
CA GLU A 328 -30.09 17.89 -0.70
C GLU A 328 -31.56 18.05 -1.11
N PHE A 329 -32.35 16.98 -1.05
CA PHE A 329 -33.78 17.03 -1.35
C PHE A 329 -34.52 17.99 -0.41
N ALA A 330 -34.23 17.96 0.89
CA ALA A 330 -34.85 18.90 1.85
C ALA A 330 -34.48 20.36 1.55
N THR A 331 -33.24 20.63 1.11
CA THR A 331 -32.83 21.98 0.69
C THR A 331 -33.52 22.42 -0.60
N TRP A 332 -33.67 21.50 -1.56
CA TRP A 332 -34.41 21.75 -2.79
C TRP A 332 -35.89 22.01 -2.51
N GLU A 333 -36.54 21.21 -1.66
CA GLU A 333 -37.94 21.40 -1.27
C GLU A 333 -38.16 22.75 -0.57
N ALA A 334 -37.23 23.15 0.30
CA ALA A 334 -37.26 24.47 0.94
C ALA A 334 -37.07 25.63 -0.07
N SER A 335 -36.33 25.40 -1.16
CA SER A 335 -36.16 26.38 -2.24
C SER A 335 -37.38 26.51 -3.15
N GLN A 336 -38.16 25.42 -3.31
CA GLN A 336 -39.40 25.41 -4.09
C GLN A 336 -40.59 26.02 -3.34
N ARG A 337 -40.56 26.03 -2.00
CA ARG A 337 -41.60 26.62 -1.15
C ARG A 337 -41.42 28.13 -0.89
N ARG A 338 -40.31 28.73 -1.32
CA ARG A 338 -40.12 30.20 -1.39
C ARG A 338 -40.49 30.69 -2.77
#